data_AF-A0A2J6R256-F1
#
_entry.id   AF-A0A2J6R256-F1
#
_cell.length_a   1.000
_cell.length_b   1.000
_cell.length_c   1.000
_cell.angle_alpha   90.00
_cell.angle_beta   90.00
_cell.angle_gamma   90.00
#
_symmetry.space_group_name_H-M   'P 1'
#
loop_
_entity.id
_entity.type
_entity.pdbx_description
1 polymer ?
#
loop_
_entity_poly.entity_id
_entity_poly.type
_entity_poly.pdbx_seq_one_letter_code
_entity_poly.pdbx_strand_id
1 'polypeptide(L)'
;MSAQTASPSSEESLYSPLATSDEIRLLYLQPRAFSETVTCTIKHAKLSDEPGYEALSYEWGAKDIHQISFNGRLHVVRLNLYYALLNLRQETEERVLWIDALCL
;
A
#
# COMPACT_ATOMS: atom_id res chain seq x y z
N MET A 1 -3.75 22.99 -34.26
CA MET A 1 -4.32 21.69 -33.84
C MET A 1 -3.72 21.38 -32.48
N SER A 2 -4.38 21.83 -31.41
CA SER A 2 -3.88 21.66 -30.05
C SER A 2 -4.39 20.33 -29.51
N ALA A 3 -3.48 19.42 -29.18
CA ALA A 3 -3.82 18.19 -28.46
C ALA A 3 -4.26 18.58 -27.05
N GLN A 4 -5.49 18.24 -26.72
CA GLN A 4 -6.06 18.39 -25.39
C GLN A 4 -5.66 17.16 -24.58
N THR A 5 -4.65 17.27 -23.73
CA THR A 5 -4.33 16.26 -22.74
C THR A 5 -5.40 16.29 -21.65
N ALA A 6 -6.24 15.26 -21.62
CA ALA A 6 -7.16 15.02 -20.53
C ALA A 6 -6.35 14.86 -19.23
N SER A 7 -6.74 15.57 -18.18
CA SER A 7 -6.25 15.33 -16.82
C SER A 7 -6.64 13.90 -16.41
N PRO A 8 -5.72 13.09 -15.84
CA PRO A 8 -6.07 11.74 -15.41
C PRO A 8 -7.14 11.82 -14.31
N SER A 9 -8.20 11.03 -14.49
CA SER A 9 -9.23 10.78 -13.49
C SER A 9 -8.60 10.29 -12.19
N SER A 10 -9.11 10.75 -11.06
CA SER A 10 -8.56 10.64 -9.69
C SER A 10 -8.15 9.23 -9.21
N GLU A 11 -8.55 8.17 -9.92
CA GLU A 11 -8.27 6.78 -9.59
C GLU A 11 -6.96 6.24 -10.22
N GLU A 12 -6.44 6.85 -11.29
CA GLU A 12 -5.15 6.47 -11.91
C GLU A 12 -3.92 6.94 -11.10
N SER A 13 -4.12 7.74 -10.04
CA SER A 13 -3.02 8.35 -9.29
C SER A 13 -2.55 7.53 -8.09
N LEU A 14 -3.21 6.41 -7.73
CA LEU A 14 -2.85 5.67 -6.51
C LEU A 14 -1.59 4.80 -6.71
N TYR A 15 -1.41 4.28 -7.92
CA TYR A 15 -0.31 3.39 -8.30
C TYR A 15 0.38 3.88 -9.56
N SER A 16 1.71 3.96 -9.50
CA SER A 16 2.55 4.16 -10.68
C SER A 16 2.79 2.81 -11.37
N PRO A 17 2.80 2.70 -12.71
CA PRO A 17 3.20 1.49 -13.41
C PRO A 17 4.64 1.08 -13.06
N LEU A 18 4.89 -0.22 -12.89
CA LEU A 18 6.25 -0.75 -12.72
C LEU A 18 7.07 -0.44 -13.98
N ALA A 19 8.28 0.08 -13.80
CA ALA A 19 9.11 0.50 -14.93
C ALA A 19 9.81 -0.69 -15.60
N THR A 20 10.07 -1.77 -14.84
CA THR A 20 10.76 -2.96 -15.32
C THR A 20 10.15 -4.23 -14.71
N SER A 21 10.45 -5.40 -15.28
CA SER A 21 10.04 -6.70 -14.73
C SER A 21 10.76 -7.09 -13.44
N ASP A 22 11.81 -6.35 -13.07
CA ASP A 22 12.59 -6.55 -11.85
C ASP A 22 12.08 -5.69 -10.69
N GLU A 23 11.06 -4.87 -10.92
CA GLU A 23 10.45 -4.07 -9.87
C GLU A 23 9.26 -4.77 -9.21
N ILE A 24 9.15 -4.59 -7.90
CA ILE A 24 7.96 -4.90 -7.12
C ILE A 24 7.52 -3.63 -6.37
N ARG A 25 6.27 -3.61 -5.92
CA ARG A 25 5.79 -2.58 -4.99
C ARG A 25 5.90 -3.10 -3.57
N LEU A 26 6.41 -2.27 -2.67
CA LEU A 26 6.48 -2.54 -1.23
C LEU A 26 5.65 -1.50 -0.47
N LEU A 27 4.88 -1.99 0.50
CA LEU A 27 4.05 -1.20 1.38
C LEU A 27 4.82 -0.87 2.65
N TYR A 28 4.91 0.41 2.96
CA TYR A 28 5.56 0.97 4.13
C TYR A 28 4.49 1.38 5.14
N LEU A 29 4.28 0.53 6.14
CA LEU A 29 3.27 0.68 7.18
C LEU A 29 3.80 1.55 8.31
N GLN A 30 3.14 2.69 8.54
CA GLN A 30 3.58 3.66 9.53
C GLN A 30 3.31 3.19 10.97
N PRO A 31 4.22 3.54 11.91
CA PRO A 31 4.08 3.20 13.32
C PRO A 31 2.85 3.84 13.98
N ARG A 32 2.42 3.30 15.12
CA ARG A 32 1.27 3.80 15.90
C ARG A 32 1.48 5.23 16.41
N ALA A 33 2.70 5.56 16.86
CA ALA A 33 3.05 6.88 17.36
C ALA A 33 2.84 8.01 16.34
N PHE A 34 2.79 7.70 15.04
CA PHE A 34 2.62 8.71 13.99
C PHE A 34 1.14 9.04 13.68
N SER A 35 0.22 8.11 13.93
CA SER A 35 -1.20 8.30 13.62
C SER A 35 -2.08 7.26 14.30
N GLU A 36 -3.27 7.63 14.76
CA GLU A 36 -4.25 6.63 15.21
C GLU A 36 -4.76 5.79 14.03
N THR A 37 -4.90 6.39 12.85
CA THR A 37 -5.34 5.73 11.62
C THR A 37 -4.23 4.88 11.01
N VAL A 38 -4.57 3.70 10.50
CA VAL A 38 -3.65 2.89 9.70
C VAL A 38 -3.23 3.70 8.48
N THR A 39 -1.94 4.04 8.42
CA THR A 39 -1.35 4.85 7.37
C THR A 39 -0.23 4.07 6.71
N CYS A 40 -0.22 4.06 5.39
CA CYS A 40 0.81 3.39 4.62
C CYS A 40 1.14 4.16 3.34
N THR A 41 2.36 3.95 2.86
CA THR A 41 2.81 4.43 1.56
C THR A 41 3.31 3.27 0.73
N ILE A 42 3.28 3.41 -0.59
CA ILE A 42 3.82 2.41 -1.50
C ILE A 42 5.03 2.97 -2.24
N LYS A 43 6.08 2.17 -2.38
CA LYS A 43 7.26 2.52 -3.17
C LYS A 43 7.65 1.36 -4.06
N HIS A 44 8.30 1.66 -5.17
CA HIS A 44 8.89 0.64 -6.02
C HIS A 44 10.24 0.24 -5.42
N ALA A 45 10.56 -1.04 -5.49
CA ALA A 45 11.84 -1.60 -5.14
C ALA A 45 12.25 -2.59 -6.22
N LYS A 46 13.55 -2.67 -6.53
CA LYS A 46 14.08 -3.69 -7.42
C LYS A 46 14.39 -4.95 -6.65
N LEU A 47 14.05 -6.10 -7.20
CA LEU A 47 14.44 -7.39 -6.62
C LEU A 47 15.95 -7.58 -6.67
N SER A 48 16.64 -7.01 -7.68
CA SER A 48 18.11 -7.00 -7.77
C SER A 48 18.81 -6.35 -6.57
N ASP A 49 18.13 -5.44 -5.88
CA ASP A 49 18.67 -4.71 -4.74
C ASP A 49 18.45 -5.46 -3.41
N GLU A 50 17.89 -6.67 -3.45
CA GLU A 50 17.60 -7.54 -2.29
C GLU A 50 16.89 -6.81 -1.13
N PRO A 51 15.73 -6.16 -1.38
CA PRO A 51 15.06 -5.37 -0.36
C PRO A 51 14.58 -6.26 0.78
N GLY A 52 14.74 -5.80 2.03
CA GLY A 52 14.15 -6.44 3.19
C GLY A 52 12.66 -6.14 3.30
N TYR A 53 11.82 -7.16 3.24
CA TYR A 53 10.37 -7.06 3.45
C TYR A 53 9.79 -8.37 3.98
N GLU A 54 8.62 -8.30 4.60
CA GLU A 54 7.84 -9.46 5.02
C GLU A 54 6.64 -9.64 4.08
N ALA A 55 6.41 -10.86 3.59
CA ALA A 55 5.20 -11.17 2.83
C ALA A 55 4.03 -11.44 3.79
N LEU A 56 2.92 -10.70 3.63
CA LEU A 56 1.71 -10.92 4.43
C LEU A 56 0.78 -11.89 3.73
N SER A 57 0.63 -13.08 4.30
CA SER A 57 -0.43 -14.02 3.95
C SER A 57 -1.61 -13.83 4.91
N TYR A 58 -2.80 -13.58 4.38
CA TYR A 58 -4.03 -13.41 5.17
C TYR A 58 -5.21 -14.07 4.45
N GLU A 59 -6.19 -14.55 5.21
CA GLU A 59 -7.42 -15.10 4.62
C GLU A 59 -8.23 -13.96 4.00
N TRP A 60 -8.84 -14.17 2.83
CA TRP A 60 -9.81 -13.26 2.23
C TRP A 60 -11.14 -13.31 3.00
N GLY A 61 -11.22 -12.57 4.11
CA GLY A 61 -12.36 -12.54 5.01
C GLY A 61 -13.64 -11.92 4.42
N ALA A 62 -14.60 -11.64 5.30
CA ALA A 62 -15.90 -11.06 4.98
C ALA A 62 -15.80 -9.79 4.11
N LYS A 63 -16.89 -9.46 3.41
CA LYS A 63 -16.97 -8.29 2.51
C LYS A 63 -17.04 -6.94 3.24
N ASP A 64 -16.96 -6.95 4.57
CA ASP A 64 -16.90 -5.73 5.36
C ASP A 64 -15.64 -4.94 5.02
N ILE A 65 -15.78 -3.62 4.96
CA ILE A 65 -14.74 -2.71 4.50
C ILE A 65 -14.41 -1.67 5.56
N HIS A 66 -13.16 -1.19 5.54
CA HIS A 66 -12.68 -0.09 6.38
C HIS A 66 -11.78 0.85 5.57
N GLN A 67 -11.72 2.11 5.97
CA GLN A 67 -10.80 3.08 5.38
C GLN A 67 -9.43 3.06 6.06
N ILE A 68 -8.39 3.26 5.24
CA ILE A 68 -7.00 3.53 5.63
C ILE A 68 -6.50 4.77 4.90
N SER A 69 -5.40 5.35 5.38
CA SER A 69 -4.63 6.34 4.63
C SER A 69 -3.58 5.63 3.78
N PHE A 70 -3.67 5.75 2.46
CA PHE A 70 -2.79 5.12 1.48
C PHE A 70 -2.23 6.19 0.54
N ASN A 71 -0.92 6.40 0.54
CA ASN A 71 -0.27 7.50 -0.21
C ASN A 71 -0.89 8.88 0.07
N GLY A 72 -1.31 9.13 1.32
CA GLY A 72 -1.95 10.37 1.75
C GLY A 72 -3.41 10.55 1.28
N ARG A 73 -4.03 9.51 0.71
CA ARG A 73 -5.44 9.50 0.28
C ARG A 73 -6.23 8.44 1.05
N LEU A 74 -7.53 8.64 1.21
CA LEU A 74 -8.39 7.61 1.78
C LEU A 74 -8.54 6.46 0.78
N HIS A 75 -8.28 5.24 1.24
CA HIS A 75 -8.42 4.02 0.46
C HIS A 75 -9.20 2.99 1.28
N VAL A 76 -10.01 2.18 0.58
CA VAL A 76 -10.89 1.20 1.20
C VAL A 76 -10.25 -0.18 1.09
N VAL A 77 -10.07 -0.84 2.23
CA VAL A 77 -9.60 -2.23 2.30
C VAL A 77 -10.64 -3.09 2.98
N ARG A 78 -10.54 -4.40 2.80
CA ARG A 78 -11.38 -5.35 3.55
C ARG A 78 -10.99 -5.34 5.03
N LEU A 79 -11.97 -5.62 5.89
CA LEU A 79 -11.84 -5.47 7.35
C LEU A 79 -10.78 -6.39 7.96
N ASN A 80 -10.66 -7.61 7.44
CA ASN A 80 -9.59 -8.55 7.79
C ASN A 80 -8.19 -7.99 7.47
N LEU A 81 -7.99 -7.34 6.31
CA LEU A 81 -6.72 -6.70 5.96
C LEU A 81 -6.47 -5.49 6.86
N TYR A 82 -7.51 -4.70 7.15
CA TYR A 82 -7.40 -3.59 8.11
C TYR A 82 -6.90 -4.07 9.48
N TYR A 83 -7.50 -5.12 10.04
CA TYR A 83 -7.07 -5.67 11.32
C TYR A 83 -5.67 -6.30 11.26
N ALA A 84 -5.33 -6.98 10.16
CA ALA A 84 -3.97 -7.50 9.97
C ALA A 84 -2.95 -6.35 10.01
N LEU A 85 -3.17 -5.29 9.23
CA LEU A 85 -2.32 -4.10 9.24
C LEU A 85 -2.27 -3.46 10.64
N LEU A 86 -3.42 -3.26 11.28
CA LEU A 86 -3.50 -2.65 12.61
C LEU A 86 -2.68 -3.42 13.66
N ASN A 87 -2.72 -4.76 13.63
CA ASN A 87 -1.96 -5.60 14.55
C ASN A 87 -0.46 -5.69 14.21
N LEU A 88 -0.10 -5.55 12.93
CA LEU A 88 1.29 -5.57 12.48
C LEU A 88 2.02 -4.25 12.73
N ARG A 89 1.29 -3.14 12.92
CA ARG A 89 1.86 -1.83 13.25
C ARG A 89 2.67 -1.90 14.53
N GLN A 90 3.93 -1.52 14.43
CA GLN A 90 4.78 -1.34 15.60
C GLN A 90 4.53 0.02 16.23
N GLU A 91 4.98 0.21 17.47
CA GLU A 91 4.74 1.46 18.20
C GLU A 91 5.49 2.63 17.57
N THR A 92 6.76 2.42 17.22
CA THR A 92 7.69 3.48 16.79
C THR A 92 8.38 3.21 15.46
N GLU A 93 8.44 1.96 15.00
CA GLU A 93 9.14 1.57 13.78
C GLU A 93 8.18 1.34 12.60
N GLU A 94 8.64 1.74 11.42
CA GLU A 94 7.98 1.43 10.15
C GLU A 94 8.18 -0.05 9.82
N ARG A 95 7.15 -0.65 9.19
CA ARG A 95 7.22 -2.04 8.72
C ARG A 95 7.09 -2.10 7.21
N VAL A 96 7.95 -2.88 6.55
CA VAL A 96 7.95 -3.06 5.10
C VAL A 96 7.29 -4.39 4.74
N LEU A 97 6.19 -4.33 4.02
CA LEU A 97 5.34 -5.47 3.70
C LEU A 97 5.15 -5.62 2.19
N TRP A 98 5.02 -6.85 1.73
CA TRP A 98 4.41 -7.16 0.44
C TRP A 98 3.05 -7.81 0.66
N ILE A 99 2.01 -7.25 0.04
CA ILE A 99 0.61 -7.69 0.20
C ILE A 99 -0.04 -7.73 -1.17
N ASP A 100 -0.51 -8.89 -1.61
CA ASP A 100 -1.10 -9.08 -2.93
C ASP A 100 -2.23 -8.07 -3.26
N ALA A 101 -3.14 -7.78 -2.33
CA ALA A 101 -4.22 -6.84 -2.57
C ALA A 101 -3.77 -5.37 -2.81
N LEU A 102 -2.55 -5.00 -2.44
CA LEU A 102 -2.05 -3.62 -2.49
C LEU A 102 -0.73 -3.47 -3.27
N CYS A 103 -0.03 -4.57 -3.58
CA CYS A 103 1.30 -4.56 -4.19
C CYS A 103 1.34 -5.19 -5.60
N LEU A 104 0.18 -5.51 -6.18
CA LEU A 104 0.00 -5.91 -7.59
C LEU A 104 0.12 -4.72 -8.54
#